data_AF-I0R7R8-F1
#
_entry.id   AF-I0R7R8-F1
#
_cell.length_a   1.000
_cell.length_b   1.000
_cell.length_c   1.000
_cell.angle_alpha   90.00
_cell.angle_beta   90.00
_cell.angle_gamma   90.00
#
_symmetry.space_group_name_H-M   'P 1'
#
loop_
_entity.id
_entity.type
_entity.pdbx_description
1 polymer ?
#
loop_
_entity_poly.entity_id
_entity_poly.type
_entity_poly.pdbx_seq_one_letter_code
_entity_poly.pdbx_strand_id
1 'polypeptide(L)'
;MPKSKTYEEFVEKFKLKKTTDDCYTPPSVYEAVKNWAVKEYGLEGKEIVRPFYPGGDYESYDYPADCVVIDNPPFSIITKIVNWYIKRGIKFFLFAPQLTLFSSHSGSYIVTNSTVIYENGANVKTSFVTNMDRWKIRSANDLRLAIEKAQETEEKPSLPKYEYPHHVITSARLAKLVNRGLEFFFSDEDLSFTRTLDNQRPLKKSLFGAGYLISEQKALEQKALEQKALEQKAREQEQRIFWELSDREKEIIKNLG
;
A
#
# COMPACT_ATOMS: atom_id res chain seq x y z
N MET A 1 35.70 28.37 -1.59
CA MET A 1 34.59 29.04 -2.31
C MET A 1 33.52 27.98 -2.59
N PRO A 2 32.28 28.15 -2.12
CA PRO A 2 31.22 27.19 -2.41
C PRO A 2 30.79 27.32 -3.88
N LYS A 3 30.70 26.20 -4.59
CA LYS A 3 30.27 26.12 -5.99
C LYS A 3 28.89 26.78 -6.13
N SER A 4 28.77 27.74 -7.05
CA SER A 4 27.49 28.36 -7.40
C SER A 4 26.55 27.28 -7.95
N LYS A 5 25.37 27.15 -7.37
CA LYS A 5 24.27 26.37 -7.96
C LYS A 5 23.91 27.02 -9.30
N THR A 6 23.88 26.24 -10.38
CA THR A 6 23.51 26.76 -11.70
C THR A 6 22.05 27.20 -11.70
N TYR A 7 21.72 28.19 -12.54
CA TYR A 7 20.35 28.69 -12.72
C TYR A 7 19.37 27.54 -13.05
N GLU A 8 19.85 26.49 -13.72
CA GLU A 8 19.09 25.27 -14.02
C GLU A 8 18.63 24.52 -12.75
N GLU A 9 19.49 24.35 -11.74
CA GLU A 9 19.13 23.72 -10.46
C GLU A 9 18.10 24.55 -9.66
N PHE A 10 18.16 25.87 -9.82
CA PHE A 10 17.19 26.79 -9.22
C PHE A 10 15.83 26.65 -9.91
N VAL A 11 15.79 26.69 -11.25
CA VAL A 11 14.57 26.52 -12.05
C VAL A 11 13.93 25.15 -11.80
N GLU A 12 14.72 24.09 -11.66
CA GLU A 12 14.23 22.75 -11.39
C GLU A 12 13.55 22.62 -10.02
N LYS A 13 13.97 23.42 -9.03
CA LYS A 13 13.33 23.53 -7.71
C LYS A 13 11.94 24.20 -7.75
N PHE A 14 11.67 25.01 -8.77
CA PHE A 14 10.39 25.70 -8.99
C PHE A 14 9.50 25.02 -10.03
N LYS A 15 9.97 23.97 -10.71
CA LYS A 15 9.08 23.09 -11.46
C LYS A 15 8.11 22.45 -10.46
N LEU A 16 6.80 22.56 -10.72
CA LEU A 16 5.78 21.88 -9.92
C LEU A 16 6.18 20.41 -9.79
N LYS A 17 6.49 19.97 -8.56
CA LYS A 17 6.64 18.54 -8.29
C LYS A 17 5.28 17.92 -8.57
N LYS A 18 5.20 17.01 -9.54
CA LYS A 18 3.99 16.20 -9.78
C LYS A 18 3.57 15.61 -8.43
N THR A 19 2.42 16.05 -7.94
CA THR A 19 1.85 15.48 -6.73
C THR A 19 1.27 14.11 -7.07
N THR A 20 0.83 13.33 -6.09
CA THR A 20 0.09 12.09 -6.38
C THR A 20 -1.16 12.35 -7.23
N ASP A 21 -1.69 13.57 -7.19
CA ASP A 21 -2.84 14.02 -7.97
C ASP A 21 -2.51 14.22 -9.46
N ASP A 22 -1.23 14.33 -9.83
CA ASP A 22 -0.77 14.55 -11.22
C ASP A 22 -0.21 13.27 -11.87
N CYS A 23 -0.46 12.11 -11.26
CA CYS A 23 0.14 10.86 -11.68
C CYS A 23 -0.86 9.90 -12.33
N TYR A 24 -0.47 9.37 -13.48
CA TYR A 24 -1.25 8.36 -14.19
C TYR A 24 -1.19 7.01 -13.48
N THR A 25 -2.34 6.32 -13.51
CA THR A 25 -2.44 4.91 -13.18
C THR A 25 -1.68 4.08 -14.22
N PRO A 26 -0.84 3.11 -13.82
CA PRO A 26 -0.19 2.21 -14.76
C PRO A 26 -1.21 1.56 -15.71
N PRO A 27 -0.93 1.48 -17.03
CA PRO A 27 -1.91 0.98 -17.99
C PRO A 27 -2.48 -0.41 -17.65
N SER A 28 -1.65 -1.34 -17.16
CA SER A 28 -2.11 -2.68 -16.76
C SER A 28 -3.11 -2.64 -15.61
N VAL A 29 -2.87 -1.80 -14.60
CA VAL A 29 -3.76 -1.60 -13.45
C VAL A 29 -5.06 -0.94 -13.91
N TYR A 30 -4.96 0.10 -14.74
CA TYR A 30 -6.13 0.78 -15.28
C TYR A 30 -7.04 -0.18 -16.04
N GLU A 31 -6.49 -0.97 -16.96
CA GLU A 31 -7.28 -1.94 -17.72
C GLU A 31 -7.88 -3.04 -16.84
N ALA A 32 -7.17 -3.51 -15.81
CA ALA A 32 -7.72 -4.48 -14.85
C ALA A 32 -8.95 -3.91 -14.10
N VAL A 33 -8.86 -2.66 -13.64
CA VAL A 33 -9.97 -1.97 -12.96
C VAL A 33 -11.13 -1.72 -13.91
N LYS A 34 -10.86 -1.21 -15.11
CA LYS A 34 -11.86 -0.94 -16.14
C LYS A 34 -12.60 -2.22 -16.53
N ASN A 35 -11.88 -3.30 -16.83
CA ASN A 35 -12.50 -4.57 -17.22
C ASN A 35 -13.37 -5.16 -16.12
N TRP A 36 -12.93 -5.06 -14.86
CA TRP A 36 -13.74 -5.47 -13.72
C TRP A 36 -15.02 -4.63 -13.58
N ALA A 37 -14.90 -3.31 -13.62
CA ALA A 37 -16.05 -2.40 -13.47
C ALA A 37 -17.05 -2.55 -14.63
N VAL A 38 -16.56 -2.74 -15.87
CA VAL A 38 -17.41 -2.98 -17.04
C VAL A 38 -18.26 -4.22 -16.82
N LYS A 39 -17.65 -5.33 -16.41
CA LYS A 39 -18.35 -6.58 -16.14
C LYS A 39 -19.32 -6.46 -14.96
N GLU A 40 -18.87 -5.86 -13.86
CA GLU A 40 -19.65 -5.78 -12.61
C GLU A 40 -20.93 -4.96 -12.77
N TYR A 41 -20.87 -3.87 -13.54
CA TYR A 41 -21.98 -2.94 -13.70
C TYR A 41 -22.69 -3.05 -15.07
N GLY A 42 -22.34 -4.04 -15.89
CA GLY A 42 -22.97 -4.28 -17.21
C GLY A 42 -22.77 -3.11 -18.17
N LEU A 43 -21.52 -2.66 -18.34
CA LEU A 43 -21.17 -1.47 -19.13
C LEU A 43 -20.66 -1.84 -20.54
N GLU A 44 -20.94 -3.04 -21.03
CA GLU A 44 -20.52 -3.48 -22.36
C GLU A 44 -21.05 -2.53 -23.45
N GLY A 45 -20.14 -2.08 -24.32
CA GLY A 45 -20.47 -1.13 -25.39
C GLY A 45 -20.72 0.30 -24.95
N LYS A 46 -20.63 0.62 -23.64
CA LYS A 46 -20.67 2.00 -23.15
C LYS A 46 -19.35 2.70 -23.45
N GLU A 47 -19.43 3.99 -23.73
CA GLU A 47 -18.25 4.83 -23.88
C GLU A 47 -17.63 5.11 -22.52
N ILE A 48 -16.38 4.66 -22.33
CA ILE A 48 -15.60 4.91 -21.11
C ILE A 48 -14.73 6.14 -21.34
N VAL A 49 -14.94 7.17 -20.53
CA VAL A 49 -14.23 8.46 -20.64
C VAL A 49 -13.26 8.66 -19.48
N ARG A 50 -12.19 9.43 -19.76
CA ARG A 50 -11.10 9.73 -18.83
C ARG A 50 -10.82 11.24 -18.80
N PRO A 51 -11.64 12.02 -18.07
CA PRO A 51 -11.56 13.47 -18.08
C PRO A 51 -10.40 14.02 -17.22
N PHE A 52 -9.65 13.18 -16.50
CA PHE A 52 -8.54 13.61 -15.65
C PHE A 52 -7.19 13.40 -16.36
N TYR A 53 -6.66 14.49 -16.90
CA TYR A 53 -5.34 14.56 -17.51
C TYR A 53 -4.71 15.94 -17.23
N PRO A 54 -3.38 16.10 -17.36
CA PRO A 54 -2.72 17.37 -17.11
C PRO A 54 -3.32 18.51 -17.94
N GLY A 55 -3.77 19.56 -17.25
CA GLY A 55 -4.44 20.71 -17.86
C GLY A 55 -5.91 20.46 -18.27
N GLY A 56 -6.44 19.26 -18.01
CA GLY A 56 -7.84 18.94 -18.21
C GLY A 56 -8.74 19.57 -17.14
N ASP A 57 -9.95 19.95 -17.57
CA ASP A 57 -11.01 20.41 -16.68
C ASP A 57 -12.22 19.50 -16.85
N TYR A 58 -12.45 18.65 -15.85
CA TYR A 58 -13.55 17.70 -15.86
C TYR A 58 -14.93 18.38 -15.89
N GLU A 59 -15.03 19.67 -15.53
CA GLU A 59 -16.31 20.38 -15.58
C GLU A 59 -16.68 20.87 -16.98
N SER A 60 -15.69 21.09 -17.86
CA SER A 60 -15.86 21.49 -19.26
C SER A 60 -15.65 20.36 -20.27
N TYR A 61 -15.38 19.14 -19.79
CA TYR A 61 -15.29 17.95 -20.62
C TYR A 61 -16.63 17.67 -21.32
N ASP A 62 -16.57 17.32 -22.61
CA ASP A 62 -17.74 16.93 -23.40
C ASP A 62 -18.08 15.47 -23.09
N TYR A 63 -19.09 15.25 -22.23
CA TYR A 63 -19.52 13.91 -21.82
C TYR A 63 -20.52 13.35 -22.83
N PRO A 64 -20.17 12.29 -23.58
CA PRO A 64 -21.09 11.66 -24.51
C PRO A 64 -22.31 11.08 -23.78
N ALA A 65 -23.42 10.95 -24.52
CA ALA A 65 -24.65 10.42 -23.96
C ALA A 65 -24.42 9.01 -23.39
N ASP A 66 -24.81 8.81 -22.11
CA ASP A 66 -24.68 7.54 -21.38
C ASP A 66 -23.24 7.00 -21.26
N CYS A 67 -22.24 7.89 -21.34
CA CYS A 67 -20.85 7.54 -21.01
C CYS A 67 -20.68 7.20 -19.52
N VAL A 68 -19.57 6.52 -19.22
CA VAL A 68 -19.15 6.21 -17.85
C VAL A 68 -17.73 6.71 -17.63
N VAL A 69 -17.53 7.44 -16.54
CA VAL A 69 -16.20 7.87 -16.12
C VAL A 69 -15.53 6.73 -15.36
N ILE A 70 -14.48 6.14 -15.91
CA ILE A 70 -13.60 5.22 -15.16
C ILE A 70 -12.20 5.80 -15.20
N ASP A 71 -11.77 6.44 -14.11
CA ASP A 71 -10.54 7.21 -14.14
C ASP A 71 -9.97 7.51 -12.74
N ASN A 72 -8.74 8.02 -12.71
CA ASN A 72 -8.03 8.41 -11.49
C ASN A 72 -8.08 9.93 -11.29
N PRO A 73 -9.00 10.45 -10.45
CA PRO A 73 -9.10 11.88 -10.22
C PRO A 73 -7.99 12.39 -9.30
N PRO A 74 -7.73 13.71 -9.27
CA PRO A 74 -6.98 14.34 -8.20
C PRO A 74 -7.68 14.08 -6.85
N PHE A 75 -6.99 13.42 -5.92
CA PHE A 75 -7.59 12.96 -4.66
C PHE A 75 -7.94 14.10 -3.73
N SER A 76 -7.19 15.22 -3.79
CA SER A 76 -7.45 16.42 -2.98
C SER A 76 -8.83 17.03 -3.19
N ILE A 77 -9.45 16.82 -4.36
CA ILE A 77 -10.77 17.38 -4.70
C ILE A 77 -11.81 16.31 -5.03
N ILE A 78 -11.57 15.05 -4.66
CA ILE A 78 -12.45 13.92 -5.00
C ILE A 78 -13.90 14.12 -4.52
N THR A 79 -14.10 14.74 -3.35
CA THR A 79 -15.45 15.06 -2.84
C THR A 79 -16.19 16.03 -3.76
N LYS A 80 -15.50 17.04 -4.30
CA LYS A 80 -16.09 18.00 -5.26
C LYS A 80 -16.51 17.27 -6.54
N ILE A 81 -15.62 16.43 -7.06
CA ILE A 81 -15.83 15.65 -8.29
C ILE A 81 -17.02 14.70 -8.14
N VAL A 82 -17.05 13.89 -7.07
CA VAL A 82 -18.12 12.93 -6.80
C VAL A 82 -19.49 13.62 -6.73
N ASN A 83 -19.58 14.72 -5.96
CA ASN A 83 -20.83 15.47 -5.85
C ASN A 83 -21.26 16.10 -7.18
N TRP A 84 -20.29 16.58 -7.98
CA TRP A 84 -20.55 17.16 -9.29
C TRP A 84 -21.11 16.13 -10.27
N TYR A 85 -20.55 14.92 -10.31
CA TYR A 85 -21.05 13.83 -11.16
C TYR A 85 -22.44 13.35 -10.73
N ILE A 86 -22.66 13.14 -9.43
CA ILE A 86 -23.98 12.74 -8.91
C ILE A 86 -25.05 13.76 -9.28
N LYS A 87 -24.78 15.06 -9.08
CA LYS A 87 -25.74 16.14 -9.40
C LYS A 87 -26.14 16.15 -10.89
N ARG A 88 -25.27 15.67 -11.77
CA ARG A 88 -25.49 15.64 -13.23
C ARG A 88 -25.94 14.28 -13.75
N GLY A 89 -26.09 13.27 -12.88
CA GLY A 89 -26.44 11.92 -13.29
C GLY A 89 -25.35 11.22 -14.12
N ILE A 90 -24.10 11.68 -14.04
CA ILE A 90 -22.97 11.04 -14.74
C ILE A 90 -22.57 9.79 -13.97
N LYS A 91 -22.51 8.65 -14.66
CA LYS A 91 -22.06 7.38 -14.08
C LYS A 91 -20.55 7.39 -13.93
N PHE A 92 -20.04 6.93 -12.78
CA PHE A 92 -18.60 6.89 -12.55
C PHE A 92 -18.13 5.71 -11.69
N PHE A 93 -16.88 5.33 -11.88
CA PHE A 93 -16.09 4.44 -11.03
C PHE A 93 -14.69 5.04 -10.88
N LEU A 94 -14.44 5.73 -9.76
CA LEU A 94 -13.23 6.52 -9.55
C LEU A 94 -12.28 5.85 -8.57
N PHE A 95 -10.99 5.94 -8.86
CA PHE A 95 -9.93 5.59 -7.91
C PHE A 95 -9.97 6.56 -6.72
N ALA A 96 -9.74 6.06 -5.52
CA ALA A 96 -9.81 6.83 -4.29
C ALA A 96 -8.76 6.34 -3.27
N PRO A 97 -8.19 7.25 -2.44
CA PRO A 97 -7.28 6.88 -1.38
C PRO A 97 -8.01 6.09 -0.29
N GLN A 98 -7.49 4.92 0.11
CA GLN A 98 -8.10 4.06 1.12
C GLN A 98 -8.33 4.79 2.45
N LEU A 99 -7.36 5.60 2.87
CA LEU A 99 -7.39 6.24 4.19
C LEU A 99 -8.55 7.23 4.35
N THR A 100 -8.88 7.96 3.28
CA THR A 100 -9.94 8.99 3.28
C THR A 100 -11.12 8.60 2.38
N LEU A 101 -11.30 7.29 2.12
CA LEU A 101 -12.29 6.77 1.19
C LEU A 101 -13.71 7.29 1.49
N PHE A 102 -14.08 7.37 2.76
CA PHE A 102 -15.43 7.77 3.19
C PHE A 102 -15.62 9.29 3.30
N SER A 103 -14.61 10.11 2.99
CA SER A 103 -14.69 11.57 3.17
C SER A 103 -15.73 12.25 2.27
N SER A 104 -16.10 11.66 1.12
CA SER A 104 -17.10 12.26 0.22
C SER A 104 -18.53 12.19 0.78
N HIS A 105 -18.83 11.22 1.66
CA HIS A 105 -20.16 10.82 2.13
C HIS A 105 -21.20 10.47 1.02
N SER A 106 -20.89 10.74 -0.24
CA SER A 106 -21.73 10.58 -1.42
C SER A 106 -21.27 9.43 -2.30
N GLY A 107 -22.22 8.71 -2.89
CA GLY A 107 -21.97 7.50 -3.66
C GLY A 107 -21.79 6.26 -2.79
N SER A 108 -21.25 5.22 -3.41
CA SER A 108 -20.99 3.88 -2.87
C SER A 108 -19.50 3.62 -2.87
N TYR A 109 -19.02 2.86 -1.89
CA TYR A 109 -17.60 2.65 -1.65
C TYR A 109 -17.20 1.19 -1.79
N ILE A 110 -16.20 0.94 -2.65
CA ILE A 110 -15.65 -0.39 -2.92
C ILE A 110 -14.28 -0.49 -2.26
N VAL A 111 -14.22 -1.24 -1.16
CA VAL A 111 -13.01 -1.40 -0.34
C VAL A 111 -12.18 -2.57 -0.86
N THR A 112 -11.00 -2.26 -1.40
CA THR A 112 -10.01 -3.28 -1.80
C THR A 112 -8.71 -3.15 -1.02
N ASN A 113 -8.36 -1.93 -0.57
CA ASN A 113 -7.08 -1.62 0.08
C ASN A 113 -5.87 -2.11 -0.75
N SER A 114 -6.01 -2.06 -2.08
CA SER A 114 -4.99 -2.53 -3.02
C SER A 114 -3.78 -1.60 -2.96
N THR A 115 -2.57 -2.16 -2.90
CA THR A 115 -1.36 -1.38 -3.15
C THR A 115 -1.25 -1.13 -4.65
N VAL A 116 -1.19 0.13 -5.05
CA VAL A 116 -0.94 0.54 -6.44
C VAL A 116 0.34 1.37 -6.48
N ILE A 117 1.28 0.98 -7.34
CA ILE A 117 2.48 1.76 -7.62
C ILE A 117 2.20 2.62 -8.85
N TYR A 118 2.05 3.93 -8.67
CA TYR A 118 1.76 4.87 -9.75
C TYR A 118 3.03 5.20 -10.55
N GLU A 119 2.88 5.78 -11.75
CA GLU A 119 4.02 6.04 -12.66
C GLU A 119 5.13 6.93 -12.06
N ASN A 120 4.80 7.77 -11.07
CA ASN A 120 5.75 8.59 -10.32
C ASN A 120 6.46 7.83 -9.19
N GLY A 121 6.23 6.51 -9.06
CA GLY A 121 6.76 5.66 -8.00
C GLY A 121 6.00 5.73 -6.68
N ALA A 122 4.91 6.51 -6.58
CA ALA A 122 4.10 6.56 -5.38
C ALA A 122 3.43 5.21 -5.12
N ASN A 123 3.62 4.66 -3.93
CA ASN A 123 2.98 3.43 -3.47
C ASN A 123 1.80 3.79 -2.58
N VAL A 124 0.58 3.72 -3.12
CA VAL A 124 -0.63 4.22 -2.46
C VAL A 124 -1.63 3.09 -2.26
N LYS A 125 -2.21 3.03 -1.04
CA LYS A 125 -3.37 2.19 -0.74
C LYS A 125 -4.61 2.78 -1.40
N THR A 126 -5.14 2.06 -2.39
CA THR A 126 -6.20 2.53 -3.28
C THR A 126 -7.44 1.64 -3.14
N SER A 127 -8.60 2.29 -3.15
CA SER A 127 -9.95 1.72 -3.22
C SER A 127 -10.79 2.56 -4.20
N PHE A 128 -12.10 2.38 -4.25
CA PHE A 128 -12.92 3.01 -5.29
C PHE A 128 -14.22 3.61 -4.77
N VAL A 129 -14.70 4.65 -5.46
CA VAL A 129 -16.00 5.29 -5.23
C VAL A 129 -16.81 5.28 -6.52
N THR A 130 -18.10 4.97 -6.43
CA THR A 130 -19.01 4.87 -7.59
C THR A 130 -20.43 5.29 -7.23
N ASN A 131 -21.25 5.72 -8.19
CA ASN A 131 -22.69 5.88 -7.99
C ASN A 131 -23.52 4.74 -8.61
N MET A 132 -22.89 3.67 -9.08
CA MET A 132 -23.54 2.57 -9.79
C MET A 132 -23.86 1.35 -8.91
N ASP A 133 -23.38 1.32 -7.67
CA ASP A 133 -23.56 0.18 -6.77
C ASP A 133 -24.83 0.27 -5.93
N ARG A 134 -25.49 -0.87 -5.73
CA ARG A 134 -26.65 -0.99 -4.84
C ARG A 134 -26.29 -0.90 -3.35
N TRP A 135 -25.05 -1.22 -2.97
CA TRP A 135 -24.58 -1.19 -1.60
C TRP A 135 -23.84 0.10 -1.29
N LYS A 136 -24.07 0.69 -0.11
CA LYS A 136 -23.35 1.90 0.33
C LYS A 136 -21.85 1.65 0.51
N ILE A 137 -21.49 0.52 1.11
CA ILE A 137 -20.10 0.09 1.32
C ILE A 137 -20.04 -1.42 1.10
N ARG A 138 -19.07 -1.90 0.33
CA ARG A 138 -18.73 -3.34 0.25
C ARG A 138 -17.26 -3.56 -0.08
N SER A 139 -16.79 -4.79 0.10
CA SER A 139 -15.50 -5.23 -0.41
C SER A 139 -15.62 -5.83 -1.82
N ALA A 140 -14.50 -5.87 -2.55
CA ALA A 140 -14.39 -6.55 -3.85
C ALA A 140 -13.04 -7.30 -3.93
N ASN A 141 -13.02 -8.55 -3.46
CA ASN A 141 -11.78 -9.33 -3.41
C ASN A 141 -11.28 -9.74 -4.80
N ASP A 142 -12.20 -9.99 -5.73
CA ASP A 142 -11.90 -10.26 -7.14
C ASP A 142 -11.23 -9.06 -7.83
N LEU A 143 -11.70 -7.84 -7.60
CA LEU A 143 -11.03 -6.61 -8.05
C LEU A 143 -9.64 -6.47 -7.43
N ARG A 144 -9.50 -6.74 -6.13
CA ARG A 144 -8.20 -6.73 -5.43
C ARG A 144 -7.21 -7.66 -6.11
N LEU A 145 -7.61 -8.91 -6.37
CA LEU A 145 -6.76 -9.91 -7.03
C LEU A 145 -6.43 -9.53 -8.48
N ALA A 146 -7.36 -8.92 -9.21
CA ALA A 146 -7.11 -8.45 -10.57
C ALA A 146 -6.03 -7.34 -10.59
N ILE A 147 -6.07 -6.41 -9.62
CA ILE A 147 -5.06 -5.35 -9.47
C ILE A 147 -3.70 -5.91 -9.05
N GLU A 148 -3.67 -6.89 -8.14
CA GLU A 148 -2.43 -7.57 -7.73
C GLU A 148 -1.77 -8.25 -8.93
N LYS A 149 -2.54 -9.06 -9.66
CA LYS A 149 -2.08 -9.74 -10.88
C LYS A 149 -1.60 -8.77 -11.96
N ALA A 150 -2.26 -7.62 -12.13
CA ALA A 150 -1.85 -6.60 -13.10
C ALA A 150 -0.50 -5.93 -12.78
N GLN A 151 -0.02 -6.09 -11.54
CA GLN A 151 1.26 -5.57 -11.06
C GLN A 151 2.30 -6.66 -10.81
N GLU A 152 1.96 -7.94 -11.03
CA GLU A 152 2.93 -9.01 -11.06
C GLU A 152 3.88 -8.78 -12.24
N THR A 153 5.12 -8.40 -11.92
CA THR A 153 6.24 -8.55 -12.86
C THR A 153 6.66 -10.02 -12.83
N GLU A 154 7.18 -10.59 -13.94
CA GLU A 154 7.62 -11.99 -13.99
C GLU A 154 8.35 -12.36 -12.69
N GLU A 155 7.73 -13.22 -11.89
CA GLU A 155 8.22 -13.50 -10.55
C GLU A 155 9.64 -14.07 -10.67
N LYS A 156 10.62 -13.35 -10.11
CA LYS A 156 11.84 -14.05 -9.68
C LYS A 156 11.36 -15.08 -8.65
N PRO A 157 11.64 -16.38 -8.85
CA PRO A 157 11.12 -17.43 -7.98
C PRO A 157 11.41 -17.06 -6.53
N SER A 158 10.37 -17.06 -5.70
CA SER A 158 10.53 -16.72 -4.29
C SER A 158 11.53 -17.69 -3.67
N LEU A 159 12.62 -17.14 -3.13
CA LEU A 159 13.62 -17.96 -2.46
C LEU A 159 12.98 -18.58 -1.21
N PRO A 160 13.29 -19.85 -0.88
CA PRO A 160 12.77 -20.49 0.31
C PRO A 160 13.12 -19.68 1.55
N LYS A 161 12.16 -19.53 2.46
CA LYS A 161 12.39 -18.91 3.78
C LYS A 161 12.99 -19.95 4.71
N TYR A 162 14.16 -19.68 5.27
CA TYR A 162 14.78 -20.51 6.30
C TYR A 162 14.71 -19.83 7.66
N GLU A 163 14.50 -20.64 8.69
CA GLU A 163 14.64 -20.26 10.09
C GLU A 163 15.87 -20.95 10.65
N TYR A 164 16.74 -20.19 11.31
CA TYR A 164 18.00 -20.70 11.86
C TYR A 164 17.91 -20.74 13.39
N PRO A 165 18.61 -21.69 14.05
CA PRO A 165 18.72 -21.73 15.51
C PRO A 165 19.20 -20.39 16.09
N HIS A 166 18.88 -20.11 17.35
CA HIS A 166 19.30 -18.86 18.02
C HIS A 166 20.84 -18.71 18.08
N HIS A 167 21.56 -19.83 18.11
CA HIS A 167 23.03 -19.87 18.04
C HIS A 167 23.59 -19.47 16.68
N VAL A 168 22.76 -19.20 15.68
CA VAL A 168 23.18 -18.76 14.35
C VAL A 168 22.71 -17.33 14.12
N ILE A 169 23.68 -16.45 13.94
CA ILE A 169 23.43 -15.05 13.56
C ILE A 169 23.82 -14.83 12.10
N THR A 170 23.00 -14.03 11.42
CA THR A 170 23.29 -13.49 10.09
C THR A 170 23.10 -11.99 10.12
N SER A 171 23.73 -11.27 9.19
CA SER A 171 23.57 -9.82 9.06
C SER A 171 22.09 -9.42 8.93
N ALA A 172 21.31 -10.18 8.15
CA ALA A 172 19.88 -9.95 7.98
C ALA A 172 19.06 -10.15 9.26
N ARG A 173 19.43 -11.12 10.11
CA ARG A 173 18.77 -11.31 11.42
C ARG A 173 19.08 -10.15 12.36
N LEU A 174 20.35 -9.75 12.45
CA LEU A 174 20.80 -8.65 13.29
C LEU A 174 20.22 -7.30 12.85
N ALA A 175 20.10 -7.05 11.54
CA ALA A 175 19.45 -5.86 11.02
C ALA A 175 17.98 -5.71 11.50
N LYS A 176 17.25 -6.82 11.68
CA LYS A 176 15.89 -6.78 12.24
C LYS A 176 15.87 -6.31 13.70
N LEU A 177 16.91 -6.59 14.47
CA LEU A 177 17.04 -6.15 15.86
C LEU A 177 17.40 -4.66 15.90
N VAL A 178 18.34 -4.21 15.04
CA VAL A 178 18.67 -2.79 14.88
C VAL A 178 17.45 -1.95 14.50
N ASN A 179 16.64 -2.42 13.55
CA ASN A 179 15.41 -1.73 13.14
C ASN A 179 14.34 -1.64 14.25
N ARG A 180 14.51 -2.40 15.35
CA ARG A 180 13.69 -2.33 16.56
C ARG A 180 14.36 -1.50 17.67
N GLY A 181 15.46 -0.82 17.38
CA GLY A 181 16.21 0.00 18.34
C GLY A 181 17.02 -0.81 19.36
N LEU A 182 17.34 -2.08 19.06
CA LEU A 182 18.10 -2.93 19.97
C LEU A 182 19.58 -2.95 19.61
N GLU A 183 20.42 -2.94 20.65
CA GLU A 183 21.88 -3.03 20.55
C GLU A 183 22.36 -4.42 20.99
N PHE A 184 23.45 -4.88 20.39
CA PHE A 184 24.10 -6.16 20.70
C PHE A 184 25.60 -6.02 20.45
N PHE A 185 26.39 -6.79 21.21
CA PHE A 185 27.85 -6.74 21.16
C PHE A 185 28.41 -8.17 21.26
N PHE A 186 29.34 -8.49 20.38
CA PHE A 186 30.05 -9.78 20.32
C PHE A 186 31.55 -9.51 20.28
N SER A 187 32.33 -10.25 21.06
CA SER A 187 33.80 -10.30 20.93
C SER A 187 34.22 -11.47 20.04
N ASP A 188 35.47 -11.52 19.60
CA ASP A 188 35.96 -12.59 18.72
C ASP A 188 35.85 -13.99 19.38
N GLU A 189 35.99 -14.07 20.69
CA GLU A 189 35.81 -15.30 21.49
C GLU A 189 34.36 -15.81 21.51
N ASP A 190 33.38 -14.94 21.25
CA ASP A 190 31.97 -15.33 21.17
C ASP A 190 31.61 -15.97 19.83
N LEU A 191 32.47 -15.84 18.82
CA LEU A 191 32.09 -16.02 17.42
C LEU A 191 32.89 -17.14 16.76
N SER A 192 32.19 -18.01 16.04
CA SER A 192 32.79 -18.96 15.11
C SER A 192 32.18 -18.80 13.73
N PHE A 193 32.99 -18.37 12.77
CA PHE A 193 32.50 -18.09 11.42
C PHE A 193 31.97 -19.37 10.75
N THR A 194 30.80 -19.25 10.10
CA THR A 194 30.25 -20.35 9.30
C THR A 194 29.53 -19.85 8.05
N ARG A 195 29.70 -20.57 6.94
CA ARG A 195 28.91 -20.36 5.72
C ARG A 195 27.76 -21.34 5.61
N THR A 196 27.85 -22.47 6.30
CA THR A 196 26.97 -23.63 6.10
C THR A 196 26.91 -24.43 7.41
N LEU A 197 25.70 -24.80 7.82
CA LEU A 197 25.50 -25.75 8.92
C LEU A 197 25.67 -27.19 8.42
N ASP A 198 26.11 -28.10 9.28
CA ASP A 198 26.35 -29.49 8.87
C ASP A 198 25.10 -30.17 8.31
N ASN A 199 23.92 -29.87 8.86
CA ASN A 199 22.64 -30.34 8.35
C ASN A 199 22.25 -29.77 6.97
N GLN A 200 22.88 -28.68 6.52
CA GLN A 200 22.67 -28.09 5.20
C GLN A 200 23.59 -28.71 4.14
N ARG A 201 24.71 -29.35 4.54
CA ARG A 201 25.69 -29.91 3.60
C ARG A 201 25.11 -31.01 2.69
N PRO A 202 24.33 -32.00 3.19
CA PRO A 202 23.72 -33.02 2.34
C PRO A 202 22.76 -32.43 1.29
N LEU A 203 22.12 -31.31 1.64
CA LEU A 203 21.19 -30.58 0.76
C LEU A 203 21.91 -29.63 -0.21
N LYS A 204 23.25 -29.55 -0.15
CA LYS A 204 24.08 -28.57 -0.88
C LYS A 204 23.58 -27.13 -0.69
N LYS A 205 23.12 -26.80 0.52
CA LYS A 205 22.67 -25.47 0.91
C LYS A 205 23.72 -24.78 1.77
N SER A 206 23.60 -23.46 1.88
CA SER A 206 24.39 -22.62 2.76
C SER A 206 23.47 -21.67 3.50
N LEU A 207 24.00 -20.96 4.49
CA LEU A 207 23.36 -19.76 4.99
C LEU A 207 23.18 -18.77 3.83
N PHE A 208 22.09 -18.00 3.87
CA PHE A 208 21.92 -16.88 2.93
C PHE A 208 22.98 -15.82 3.25
N GLY A 209 24.00 -15.74 2.38
CA GLY A 209 25.22 -14.97 2.63
C GLY A 209 26.23 -15.77 3.45
N ALA A 210 26.41 -15.38 4.71
CA ALA A 210 27.24 -16.06 5.71
C ALA A 210 26.76 -15.66 7.11
N GLY A 211 27.30 -16.30 8.14
CA GLY A 211 26.96 -15.99 9.51
C GLY A 211 28.02 -16.44 10.51
N TYR A 212 27.64 -16.40 11.77
CA TYR A 212 28.45 -16.91 12.87
C TYR A 212 27.62 -17.85 13.71
N LEU A 213 28.27 -18.90 14.20
CA LEU A 213 27.84 -19.56 15.42
C LEU A 213 28.26 -18.68 16.59
N ILE A 214 27.40 -18.56 17.59
CA ILE A 214 27.67 -17.78 18.79
C ILE A 214 27.75 -18.66 20.03
N SER A 215 28.49 -18.20 21.04
CA SER A 215 28.58 -18.85 22.36
C SER A 215 27.19 -19.05 22.98
N GLU A 216 27.04 -20.08 23.83
CA GLU A 216 25.76 -20.35 24.52
C GLU A 216 25.27 -19.13 25.30
N GLN A 217 26.20 -18.45 25.98
CA GLN A 217 25.91 -17.22 26.70
C GLN A 217 25.31 -16.16 25.77
N LYS A 218 25.92 -15.93 24.60
CA LYS A 218 25.40 -14.97 23.63
C LYS A 218 24.08 -15.40 22.99
N ALA A 219 23.87 -16.70 22.77
CA ALA A 219 22.60 -17.21 22.28
C ALA A 219 21.46 -16.94 23.28
N LEU A 220 21.72 -17.09 24.59
CA LEU A 220 20.77 -16.75 25.65
C LEU A 220 20.50 -15.24 25.72
N GLU A 221 21.55 -14.39 25.68
CA GLU A 221 21.41 -12.93 25.62
C GLU A 221 20.57 -12.50 24.42
N GLN A 222 20.84 -13.05 23.23
CA GLN A 222 20.10 -12.74 22.03
C GLN A 222 18.64 -13.19 22.12
N LYS A 223 18.37 -14.38 22.67
CA LYS A 223 17.00 -14.86 22.89
C LYS A 223 16.23 -13.95 23.84
N ALA A 224 16.86 -13.51 24.93
CA ALA A 224 16.27 -12.56 25.86
C ALA A 224 16.00 -11.20 25.19
N LEU A 225 16.92 -10.72 24.33
CA LEU A 225 16.76 -9.50 23.57
C LEU A 225 15.61 -9.59 22.56
N GLU A 226 15.51 -10.70 21.83
CA GLU A 226 14.41 -10.99 20.89
C GLU A 226 13.06 -11.04 21.61
N GLN A 227 13.01 -11.63 22.81
CA GLN A 227 11.81 -11.68 23.64
C GLN A 227 11.42 -10.29 24.16
N LYS A 228 12.37 -9.49 24.66
CA LYS A 228 12.13 -8.10 25.05
C LYS A 228 11.58 -7.27 23.89
N ALA A 229 12.07 -7.50 22.67
CA ALA A 229 11.57 -6.84 21.47
C ALA A 229 10.11 -7.20 21.16
N LEU A 230 9.75 -8.48 21.33
CA LEU A 230 8.38 -8.97 21.14
C LEU A 230 7.45 -8.39 22.20
N GLU A 231 7.88 -8.35 23.46
CA GLU A 231 7.13 -7.75 24.57
C GLU A 231 6.94 -6.24 24.38
N GLN A 232 7.97 -5.52 23.94
CA GLN A 232 7.84 -4.09 23.62
C GLN A 232 6.82 -3.87 22.51
N LYS A 233 6.88 -4.65 21.43
CA LYS A 233 5.89 -4.58 20.34
C LYS A 233 4.47 -4.93 20.83
N ALA A 234 4.34 -5.90 21.73
CA ALA A 234 3.05 -6.24 22.34
C ALA A 234 2.54 -5.08 23.20
N ARG A 235 3.40 -4.45 24.02
CA ARG A 235 3.04 -3.26 24.81
C ARG A 235 2.65 -2.07 23.94
N GLU A 236 3.35 -1.82 22.84
CA GLU A 236 2.97 -0.79 21.86
C GLU A 236 1.60 -1.11 21.23
N GLN A 237 1.30 -2.39 21.02
CA GLN A 237 -0.04 -2.81 20.58
C GLN A 237 -1.10 -2.70 21.69
N GLU A 238 -0.72 -2.78 22.96
CA GLU A 238 -1.59 -2.63 24.14
C GLU A 238 -1.85 -1.17 24.51
N GLN A 239 -0.96 -0.23 24.16
CA GLN A 239 -1.15 1.22 24.31
C GLN A 239 -2.21 1.80 23.35
N ARG A 240 -3.22 0.99 22.99
CA ARG A 240 -4.38 1.47 22.23
C ARG A 240 -5.23 2.34 23.13
N ILE A 241 -5.48 3.55 22.68
CA ILE A 241 -6.53 4.39 23.24
C ILE A 241 -7.86 3.80 22.79
N PHE A 242 -8.69 3.40 23.75
CA PHE A 242 -10.05 2.96 23.51
C PHE A 242 -10.98 4.16 23.58
N TRP A 243 -11.80 4.35 22.55
CA TRP A 243 -12.81 5.39 22.49
C TRP A 243 -14.18 4.78 22.78
N GLU A 244 -14.86 5.28 23.81
CA GLU A 244 -16.21 4.85 24.15
C GLU A 244 -17.26 5.62 23.34
N LEU A 245 -18.36 4.96 23.00
CA LEU A 245 -19.51 5.61 22.38
C LEU A 245 -20.25 6.47 23.40
N SER A 246 -20.54 7.72 23.02
CA SER A 246 -21.43 8.61 23.75
C SER A 246 -22.87 8.11 23.73
N ASP A 247 -23.70 8.60 24.66
CA ASP A 247 -25.13 8.26 24.70
C ASP A 247 -25.87 8.68 23.43
N ARG A 248 -25.46 9.80 22.82
CA ARG A 248 -25.96 10.24 21.52
C ARG A 248 -25.68 9.20 20.43
N GLU A 249 -24.48 8.65 20.36
CA GLU A 249 -24.10 7.65 19.34
C GLU A 249 -24.79 6.32 19.57
N LYS A 250 -24.96 5.89 20.83
CA LYS A 250 -25.75 4.70 21.18
C LYS A 250 -27.21 4.85 20.74
N GLU A 251 -27.78 6.04 20.92
CA GLU A 251 -29.15 6.32 20.50
C GLU A 251 -29.29 6.33 18.97
N ILE A 252 -28.30 6.87 18.24
CA ILE A 252 -28.24 6.73 16.78
C ILE A 252 -28.29 5.25 16.40
N ILE A 253 -27.43 4.41 17.00
CA ILE A 253 -27.35 2.97 16.69
C ILE A 253 -28.68 2.25 16.93
N LYS A 254 -29.40 2.53 18.02
CA LYS A 254 -30.71 1.91 18.30
C LYS A 254 -31.76 2.18 17.22
N ASN A 255 -31.64 3.32 16.53
CA ASN A 255 -32.58 3.73 15.49
C ASN A 255 -32.15 3.29 14.08
N LEU A 256 -31.06 2.52 13.95
CA LEU A 256 -30.64 1.91 12.69
C LEU A 256 -31.25 0.51 12.54
N GLY A 257 -31.87 0.23 11.39
CA GLY A 257 -32.37 -1.11 11.01
C GLY A 257 -33.67 -1.49 11.72
#